data_AF-A0A397RY53-F1
#
_entry.id   AF-A0A397RY53-F1
#
_cell.length_a   1.000
_cell.length_b   1.000
_cell.length_c   1.000
_cell.angle_alpha   90.00
_cell.angle_beta   90.00
_cell.angle_gamma   90.00
#
_symmetry.space_group_name_H-M   'P 1'
#
loop_
_entity.id
_entity.type
_entity.pdbx_description
1 polymer ?
#
loop_
_entity_poly.entity_id
_entity_poly.type
_entity_poly.pdbx_seq_one_letter_code
_entity_poly.pdbx_strand_id
1 'polypeptide(L)'
;YFYGGNLKYKSNEIFEFLLISKEFNISELLDLLQSQLLQFPNQIYQNFGITLQISSSHELFQRLYEFCLKTINEHPEIIFKSQDFHLLNENTLLDLLQKKELNLKEIEKWKSIIKWGIHHTFPDTLFTNIYAEYVSEIPDVSLWTRDKFRDLANTLKQFIPLINFHKITPEDFYEKVKPFKKIMNKQFYDEILKYHLLSKKS
;
A
#
# COMPACT_ATOMS: atom_id res chain seq x y z
N TYR A 1 -16.66 24.44 -15.73
CA TYR A 1 -16.51 25.34 -16.88
C TYR A 1 -17.34 26.60 -16.65
N PHE A 2 -16.67 27.74 -16.45
CA PHE A 2 -17.02 29.12 -16.85
C PHE A 2 -16.41 30.14 -15.87
N TYR A 3 -15.40 30.86 -16.38
CA TYR A 3 -14.77 32.09 -15.89
C TYR A 3 -14.01 32.09 -14.54
N GLY A 4 -12.68 32.20 -14.64
CA GLY A 4 -11.81 32.58 -13.52
C GLY A 4 -10.59 31.68 -13.35
N GLY A 5 -9.63 31.77 -14.27
CA GLY A 5 -8.36 31.05 -14.23
C GLY A 5 -7.54 31.37 -12.99
N ASN A 6 -7.69 30.53 -11.97
CA ASN A 6 -6.66 30.05 -11.06
C ASN A 6 -7.36 29.10 -10.09
N LEU A 7 -7.62 27.89 -10.57
CA LEU A 7 -8.01 26.79 -9.70
C LEU A 7 -6.78 26.41 -8.87
N LYS A 8 -6.58 27.12 -7.75
CA LYS A 8 -5.88 26.55 -6.60
C LYS A 8 -6.79 25.45 -6.06
N TYR A 9 -6.85 24.33 -6.78
CA TYR A 9 -7.49 23.13 -6.29
C TYR A 9 -6.84 22.79 -4.95
N LYS A 10 -7.66 22.50 -3.93
CA LYS A 10 -7.13 21.78 -2.78
C LYS A 10 -6.60 20.45 -3.34
N SER A 11 -5.43 20.02 -2.88
CA SER A 11 -4.69 18.89 -3.47
C SER A 11 -5.51 17.61 -3.72
N ASN A 12 -6.59 17.39 -2.96
CA ASN A 12 -7.48 16.24 -3.10
C ASN A 12 -8.53 16.40 -4.22
N GLU A 13 -8.94 17.63 -4.56
CA GLU A 13 -9.97 17.89 -5.56
C GLU A 13 -9.52 17.46 -6.97
N ILE A 14 -8.22 17.57 -7.28
CA ILE A 14 -7.67 17.14 -8.57
C ILE A 14 -7.89 15.63 -8.80
N PHE A 15 -7.76 14.80 -7.76
CA PHE A 15 -7.99 13.36 -7.87
C PHE A 15 -9.46 13.02 -8.07
N GLU A 16 -10.37 13.75 -7.41
CA GLU A 16 -11.81 13.62 -7.65
C GLU A 16 -12.16 14.02 -9.09
N PHE A 17 -11.61 15.12 -9.59
CA PHE A 17 -11.82 15.53 -10.98
C PHE A 17 -11.22 14.54 -11.98
N LEU A 18 -10.08 13.91 -11.68
CA LEU A 18 -9.51 12.85 -12.52
C LEU A 18 -10.44 11.63 -12.61
N LEU A 19 -11.02 11.21 -11.48
CA LEU A 19 -11.98 10.10 -11.42
C LEU A 19 -13.25 10.41 -12.20
N ILE A 20 -13.84 11.60 -11.98
CA ILE A 20 -15.04 12.06 -12.69
C ILE A 20 -14.75 12.17 -14.19
N SER A 21 -13.65 12.81 -14.58
CA SER A 21 -13.30 13.00 -16.00
C SER A 21 -13.09 11.67 -16.71
N LYS A 22 -12.57 10.67 -16.00
CA LYS A 22 -12.46 9.30 -16.49
C LYS A 22 -13.85 8.68 -16.69
N GLU A 23 -14.72 8.79 -15.70
CA GLU A 23 -16.09 8.25 -15.76
C GLU A 23 -16.89 8.82 -16.94
N PHE A 24 -16.74 10.12 -17.22
CA PHE A 24 -17.40 10.81 -18.32
C PHE A 24 -16.60 10.81 -19.64
N ASN A 25 -15.42 10.17 -19.67
CA ASN A 25 -14.51 10.07 -20.81
C ASN A 25 -14.20 11.42 -21.51
N ILE A 26 -13.92 12.46 -20.72
CA ILE A 26 -13.65 13.82 -21.22
C ILE A 26 -12.14 13.96 -21.48
N SER A 27 -11.70 13.61 -22.68
CA SER A 27 -10.28 13.58 -23.08
C SER A 27 -9.51 14.87 -22.79
N GLU A 28 -10.06 16.02 -23.16
CA GLU A 28 -9.40 17.32 -23.04
C GLU A 28 -9.19 17.72 -21.58
N LEU A 29 -10.15 17.37 -20.71
CA LEU A 29 -10.05 17.63 -19.30
C LEU A 29 -9.05 16.67 -18.63
N LEU A 30 -9.03 15.40 -19.06
CA LEU A 30 -8.05 14.41 -18.60
C LEU A 30 -6.61 14.84 -18.94
N ASP A 31 -6.37 15.29 -20.16
CA ASP A 31 -5.05 15.76 -20.59
C ASP A 31 -4.59 17.00 -19.82
N LEU A 32 -5.52 17.93 -19.54
CA LEU A 32 -5.24 19.12 -18.75
C LEU A 32 -4.92 18.77 -17.30
N LEU A 33 -5.74 17.93 -16.66
CA LEU A 33 -5.55 17.51 -15.26
C LEU A 33 -4.25 16.71 -15.09
N GLN A 34 -3.96 15.80 -16.01
CA GLN A 34 -2.70 15.05 -16.01
C GLN A 34 -1.49 15.98 -16.14
N SER A 35 -1.54 16.92 -17.07
CA SER A 35 -0.43 17.88 -17.29
C SER A 35 -0.23 18.78 -16.07
N GLN A 36 -1.31 19.19 -15.41
CA GLN A 36 -1.24 19.95 -14.16
C GLN A 36 -0.65 19.12 -13.02
N LEU A 37 -1.11 17.88 -12.83
CA LEU A 37 -0.62 17.02 -11.74
C LEU A 37 0.89 16.73 -11.88
N LEU A 38 1.37 16.54 -13.11
CA LEU A 38 2.80 16.36 -13.41
C LEU A 38 3.66 17.60 -13.11
N GLN A 39 3.07 18.80 -13.07
CA GLN A 39 3.78 20.03 -12.65
C GLN A 39 3.98 20.09 -11.13
N PHE A 40 3.27 19.27 -10.35
CA PHE A 40 3.36 19.23 -8.89
C PHE A 40 3.70 17.81 -8.38
N PRO A 41 4.92 17.30 -8.61
CA PRO A 41 5.33 15.96 -8.19
C PRO A 41 5.11 15.68 -6.70
N ASN A 42 5.23 16.70 -5.83
CA ASN A 42 4.99 16.54 -4.40
C ASN A 42 3.55 16.07 -4.08
N GLN A 43 2.56 16.50 -4.86
CA GLN A 43 1.17 16.05 -4.70
C GLN A 43 1.00 14.57 -5.11
N ILE A 44 1.70 14.17 -6.17
CA ILE A 44 1.77 12.77 -6.61
C ILE A 44 2.45 11.92 -5.53
N TYR A 45 3.56 12.37 -4.96
CA TYR A 45 4.30 11.58 -3.97
C TYR A 45 3.52 11.37 -2.66
N GLN A 46 2.73 12.37 -2.25
CA GLN A 46 1.85 12.23 -1.08
C GLN A 46 0.70 11.23 -1.32
N ASN A 47 0.16 11.22 -2.54
CA ASN A 47 -0.98 10.39 -2.95
C ASN A 47 -0.57 9.34 -4.00
N PHE A 48 0.60 8.74 -3.79
CA PHE A 48 1.22 7.91 -4.83
C PHE A 48 0.41 6.64 -5.08
N GLY A 49 -0.24 6.09 -4.04
CA GLY A 49 -1.06 4.90 -4.16
C GLY A 49 -2.24 5.10 -5.12
N ILE A 50 -3.07 6.11 -4.84
CA ILE A 50 -4.22 6.47 -5.67
C ILE A 50 -3.76 6.92 -7.06
N THR A 51 -2.67 7.69 -7.15
CA THR A 51 -2.14 8.11 -8.46
C THR A 51 -1.77 6.92 -9.33
N LEU A 52 -1.06 5.93 -8.78
CA LEU A 52 -0.70 4.70 -9.50
C LEU A 52 -1.95 3.90 -9.90
N GLN A 53 -2.93 3.79 -9.00
CA GLN A 53 -4.17 3.06 -9.26
C GLN A 53 -5.05 3.72 -10.33
N ILE A 54 -5.19 5.05 -10.30
CA ILE A 54 -5.95 5.79 -11.32
C ILE A 54 -5.23 5.69 -12.65
N SER A 55 -3.91 5.92 -12.65
CA SER A 55 -3.14 5.95 -13.89
C SER A 55 -3.04 4.60 -14.59
N SER A 56 -3.03 3.48 -13.85
CA SER A 56 -3.06 2.14 -14.44
C SER A 56 -4.42 1.76 -15.03
N SER A 57 -5.48 2.51 -14.70
CA SER A 57 -6.86 2.10 -14.97
C SER A 57 -7.42 2.61 -16.31
N HIS A 58 -6.69 3.44 -17.05
CA HIS A 58 -7.15 3.99 -18.33
C HIS A 58 -5.97 4.34 -19.25
N GLU A 59 -6.10 4.06 -20.55
CA GLU A 59 -5.05 4.30 -21.56
C GLU A 59 -4.66 5.78 -21.68
N LEU A 60 -5.62 6.69 -21.54
CA LEU A 60 -5.39 8.14 -21.56
C LEU A 60 -4.48 8.62 -20.40
N PHE A 61 -4.24 7.79 -19.37
CA PHE A 61 -3.32 8.14 -18.29
C PHE A 61 -1.86 7.75 -18.55
N GLN A 62 -1.49 7.38 -19.79
CA GLN A 62 -0.16 6.85 -20.10
C GLN A 62 1.00 7.70 -19.56
N ARG A 63 0.99 9.02 -19.75
CA ARG A 63 2.10 9.88 -19.27
C ARG A 63 2.24 9.86 -17.74
N LEU A 64 1.11 9.87 -17.02
CA LEU A 64 1.09 9.77 -15.56
C LEU A 64 1.53 8.38 -15.09
N TYR A 65 1.09 7.34 -15.79
CA TYR A 65 1.44 5.96 -15.48
C TYR A 65 2.94 5.72 -15.69
N GLU A 66 3.51 6.19 -16.80
CA GLU A 66 4.95 6.13 -17.09
C GLU A 66 5.77 6.89 -16.04
N PHE A 67 5.29 8.06 -15.61
CA PHE A 67 5.90 8.79 -14.50
C PHE A 67 5.90 7.95 -13.23
N CYS A 68 4.75 7.41 -12.82
CA CYS A 68 4.64 6.56 -11.63
C CYS A 68 5.52 5.31 -11.73
N LEU A 69 5.55 4.62 -12.88
CA LEU A 69 6.40 3.45 -13.09
C LEU A 69 7.89 3.78 -12.96
N LYS A 70 8.32 4.91 -13.54
CA LYS A 70 9.71 5.36 -13.40
C LYS A 70 10.03 5.66 -11.93
N THR A 71 9.18 6.42 -11.25
CA THR A 71 9.40 6.79 -9.85
C THR A 71 9.45 5.57 -8.93
N ILE A 72 8.53 4.61 -9.06
CA ILE A 72 8.51 3.43 -8.19
C ILE A 72 9.69 2.49 -8.48
N ASN A 73 10.19 2.44 -9.72
CA ASN A 73 11.37 1.65 -10.04
C ASN A 73 12.66 2.25 -9.45
N GLU A 74 12.76 3.58 -9.41
CA GLU A 74 13.91 4.29 -8.82
C GLU A 74 13.81 4.33 -7.28
N HIS A 75 12.62 4.53 -6.75
CA HIS A 75 12.32 4.75 -5.32
C HIS A 75 11.12 3.92 -4.87
N PRO A 76 11.23 2.58 -4.79
CA PRO A 76 10.10 1.72 -4.52
C PRO A 76 9.50 1.95 -3.13
N GLU A 77 10.24 2.51 -2.18
CA GLU A 77 9.75 2.89 -0.86
C GLU A 77 8.66 3.98 -0.88
N ILE A 78 8.52 4.71 -1.99
CA ILE A 78 7.55 5.81 -2.11
C ILE A 78 6.11 5.33 -1.91
N ILE A 79 5.79 4.12 -2.39
CA ILE A 79 4.45 3.56 -2.27
C ILE A 79 4.08 3.32 -0.81
N PHE A 80 5.01 2.84 0.01
CA PHE A 80 4.77 2.54 1.41
C PHE A 80 4.76 3.79 2.31
N LYS A 81 5.38 4.87 1.85
CA LYS A 81 5.38 6.17 2.53
C LYS A 81 4.18 7.04 2.14
N SER A 82 3.45 6.67 1.09
CA SER A 82 2.27 7.39 0.65
C SER A 82 1.17 7.35 1.72
N GLN A 83 0.46 8.47 1.88
CA GLN A 83 -0.57 8.60 2.92
C GLN A 83 -1.78 7.72 2.59
N ASP A 84 -2.01 7.49 1.30
CA ASP A 84 -3.15 6.82 0.71
C ASP A 84 -2.88 5.34 0.38
N PHE A 85 -1.73 4.77 0.77
CA PHE A 85 -1.42 3.36 0.55
C PHE A 85 -2.54 2.41 0.99
N HIS A 86 -3.19 2.74 2.11
CA HIS A 86 -4.27 1.95 2.69
C HIS A 86 -5.56 2.00 1.87
N LEU A 87 -5.66 2.87 0.86
CA LEU A 87 -6.80 3.00 -0.06
C LEU A 87 -6.60 2.24 -1.38
N LEU A 88 -5.44 1.60 -1.56
CA LEU A 88 -5.21 0.74 -2.71
C LEU A 88 -6.21 -0.42 -2.73
N ASN A 89 -6.76 -0.73 -3.90
CA ASN A 89 -7.57 -1.93 -4.08
C ASN A 89 -6.69 -3.20 -4.05
N GLU A 90 -7.33 -4.34 -3.76
CA GLU A 90 -6.67 -5.63 -3.61
C GLU A 90 -5.81 -6.01 -4.82
N ASN A 91 -6.34 -5.85 -6.05
CA ASN A 91 -5.64 -6.21 -7.28
C ASN A 91 -4.37 -5.38 -7.49
N THR A 92 -4.45 -4.06 -7.27
CA THR A 92 -3.33 -3.14 -7.45
C THR A 92 -2.22 -3.45 -6.44
N LEU A 93 -2.59 -3.76 -5.19
CA LEU A 93 -1.63 -4.16 -4.18
C LEU A 93 -0.98 -5.52 -4.51
N LEU A 94 -1.76 -6.50 -4.98
CA LEU A 94 -1.24 -7.80 -5.40
C LEU A 94 -0.23 -7.65 -6.54
N ASP A 95 -0.58 -6.92 -7.59
CA ASP A 95 0.28 -6.66 -8.74
C ASP A 95 1.60 -5.99 -8.31
N LEU A 96 1.50 -5.01 -7.41
CA LEU A 96 2.68 -4.30 -6.89
C LEU A 96 3.62 -5.22 -6.10
N LEU A 97 3.07 -6.09 -5.25
CA LEU A 97 3.87 -7.01 -4.44
C LEU A 97 4.50 -8.15 -5.24
N GLN A 98 3.88 -8.55 -6.36
CA GLN A 98 4.39 -9.59 -7.25
C GLN A 98 5.54 -9.12 -8.15
N LYS A 99 5.68 -7.80 -8.38
CA LYS A 99 6.76 -7.23 -9.19
C LYS A 99 8.12 -7.44 -8.52
N LYS A 100 8.84 -8.48 -8.96
CA LYS A 100 10.19 -8.82 -8.47
C LYS A 100 11.23 -7.73 -8.71
N GLU A 101 10.98 -6.87 -9.70
CA GLU A 101 11.83 -5.74 -10.06
C GLU A 101 11.84 -4.65 -8.97
N LEU A 102 10.77 -4.56 -8.17
CA LEU A 102 10.71 -3.65 -7.04
C LEU A 102 11.54 -4.23 -5.91
N ASN A 103 12.74 -3.68 -5.69
CA ASN A 103 13.69 -4.08 -4.64
C ASN A 103 13.21 -3.67 -3.24
N LEU A 104 12.05 -4.18 -2.85
CA LEU A 104 11.38 -3.89 -1.58
C LEU A 104 11.84 -4.86 -0.51
N LYS A 105 12.26 -4.32 0.63
CA LYS A 105 12.59 -5.13 1.82
C LYS A 105 11.34 -5.90 2.27
N GLU A 106 11.49 -7.20 2.50
CA GLU A 106 10.37 -8.08 2.88
C GLU A 106 9.69 -7.64 4.18
N ILE A 107 10.43 -7.01 5.10
CA ILE A 107 9.84 -6.44 6.32
C ILE A 107 8.95 -5.24 6.04
N GLU A 108 9.29 -4.39 5.08
CA GLU A 108 8.45 -3.25 4.70
C GLU A 108 7.20 -3.73 3.96
N LYS A 109 7.32 -4.77 3.10
CA LYS A 109 6.13 -5.43 2.52
C LYS A 109 5.20 -5.94 3.61
N TRP A 110 5.73 -6.66 4.59
CA TRP A 110 4.94 -7.18 5.72
C TRP A 110 4.22 -6.09 6.50
N LYS A 111 4.93 -5.03 6.92
CA LYS A 111 4.33 -3.89 7.65
C LYS A 111 3.18 -3.27 6.87
N SER A 112 3.40 -3.04 5.57
CA SER A 112 2.42 -2.43 4.68
C SER A 112 1.19 -3.31 4.48
N ILE A 113 1.38 -4.61 4.24
CA ILE A 113 0.28 -5.58 4.12
C ILE A 113 -0.54 -5.65 5.41
N ILE A 114 0.09 -5.65 6.58
CA ILE A 114 -0.63 -5.60 7.86
C ILE A 114 -1.45 -4.31 7.98
N LYS A 115 -0.86 -3.15 7.67
CA LYS A 115 -1.56 -1.86 7.71
C LYS A 115 -2.78 -1.85 6.78
N TRP A 116 -2.60 -2.30 5.54
CA TRP A 116 -3.66 -2.41 4.55
C TRP A 116 -4.76 -3.39 4.98
N GLY A 117 -4.38 -4.57 5.47
CA GLY A 117 -5.32 -5.61 5.90
C GLY A 117 -6.16 -5.17 7.10
N ILE A 118 -5.57 -4.47 8.06
CA ILE A 118 -6.29 -3.91 9.21
C ILE A 118 -7.32 -2.88 8.76
N HIS A 119 -6.94 -1.97 7.86
CA HIS A 119 -7.86 -0.97 7.32
C HIS A 119 -9.08 -1.60 6.65
N HIS A 120 -8.87 -2.63 5.82
CA HIS A 120 -9.94 -3.29 5.08
C HIS A 120 -10.76 -4.28 5.92
N THR A 121 -10.18 -4.83 7.00
CA THR A 121 -10.91 -5.76 7.87
C THR A 121 -11.68 -5.01 8.98
N PHE A 122 -11.16 -3.87 9.46
CA PHE A 122 -11.67 -3.17 10.64
C PHE A 122 -11.84 -1.65 10.43
N PRO A 123 -12.69 -1.22 9.48
CA PRO A 123 -12.83 0.19 9.12
C PRO A 123 -13.23 1.09 10.31
N ASP A 124 -14.10 0.60 11.20
CA ASP A 124 -14.72 1.38 12.29
C ASP A 124 -13.91 1.44 13.60
N THR A 125 -12.66 0.95 13.62
CA THR A 125 -11.88 0.92 14.85
C THR A 125 -11.10 2.22 15.07
N LEU A 126 -11.01 2.72 16.30
CA LEU A 126 -10.11 3.84 16.66
C LEU A 126 -8.65 3.60 16.19
N PHE A 127 -8.32 2.32 16.03
CA PHE A 127 -7.11 1.76 15.46
C PHE A 127 -6.81 2.25 14.02
N THR A 128 -7.82 2.35 13.15
CA THR A 128 -7.62 2.79 11.76
C THR A 128 -7.18 4.25 11.70
N ASN A 129 -7.67 5.11 12.60
CA ASN A 129 -7.36 6.55 12.58
C ASN A 129 -6.00 6.87 13.24
N ILE A 130 -5.63 6.21 14.35
CA ILE A 130 -4.37 6.50 15.07
C ILE A 130 -3.15 5.90 14.36
N TYR A 131 -3.26 4.68 13.83
CA TYR A 131 -2.14 4.01 13.16
C TYR A 131 -1.98 4.40 11.68
N ALA A 132 -3.04 4.88 11.02
CA ALA A 132 -2.91 5.38 9.64
C ALA A 132 -2.08 6.66 9.57
N GLU A 133 -2.23 7.55 10.56
CA GLU A 133 -1.78 8.94 10.49
C GLU A 133 -0.43 9.21 11.18
N TYR A 134 -0.01 8.42 12.20
CA TYR A 134 1.17 8.75 13.01
C TYR A 134 2.18 7.63 13.31
N VAL A 135 1.85 6.35 13.09
CA VAL A 135 2.68 5.25 13.60
C VAL A 135 3.33 4.48 12.44
N SER A 136 4.66 4.57 12.35
CA SER A 136 5.50 3.80 11.42
C SER A 136 5.69 2.33 11.85
N GLU A 137 5.09 1.97 12.98
CA GLU A 137 5.20 0.68 13.65
C GLU A 137 3.94 -0.16 13.51
N ILE A 138 4.10 -1.47 13.70
CA ILE A 138 3.00 -2.42 13.66
C ILE A 138 2.18 -2.30 14.95
N PRO A 139 0.85 -2.34 14.88
CA PRO A 139 0.03 -2.20 16.07
C PRO A 139 0.21 -3.31 17.10
N ASP A 140 -0.03 -2.99 18.38
CA ASP A 140 -0.10 -3.98 19.44
C ASP A 140 -1.40 -4.81 19.32
N VAL A 141 -1.23 -6.11 19.17
CA VAL A 141 -2.31 -7.09 19.01
C VAL A 141 -2.45 -8.01 20.22
N SER A 142 -1.84 -7.67 21.35
CA SER A 142 -1.89 -8.42 22.61
C SER A 142 -3.32 -8.72 23.08
N LEU A 143 -4.23 -7.75 22.92
CA LEU A 143 -5.64 -7.83 23.35
C LEU A 143 -6.60 -8.35 22.26
N TRP A 144 -6.08 -8.78 21.10
CA TRP A 144 -6.95 -9.23 20.01
C TRP A 144 -7.57 -10.60 20.27
N THR A 145 -8.88 -10.69 20.01
CA THR A 145 -9.64 -11.95 20.07
C THR A 145 -9.27 -12.87 18.92
N ARG A 146 -9.61 -14.16 19.04
CA ARG A 146 -9.39 -15.14 17.97
C ARG A 146 -10.14 -14.78 16.68
N ASP A 147 -11.35 -14.25 16.80
CA ASP A 147 -12.16 -13.84 15.65
C ASP A 147 -11.49 -12.71 14.88
N LYS A 148 -10.93 -11.68 15.56
CA LYS A 148 -10.16 -10.64 14.87
C LYS A 148 -8.97 -11.20 14.08
N PHE A 149 -8.23 -12.16 14.65
CA PHE A 149 -7.15 -12.81 13.91
C PHE A 149 -7.65 -13.62 12.72
N ARG A 150 -8.78 -14.33 12.86
CA ARG A 150 -9.39 -15.10 11.76
C ARG A 150 -9.84 -14.17 10.62
N ASP A 151 -10.49 -13.08 10.95
CA ASP A 151 -11.04 -12.16 9.95
C ASP A 151 -9.89 -11.47 9.19
N LEU A 152 -8.84 -11.04 9.90
CA LEU A 152 -7.63 -10.51 9.25
C LEU A 152 -6.91 -11.58 8.39
N ALA A 153 -6.87 -12.83 8.85
CA ALA A 153 -6.26 -13.92 8.09
C ALA A 153 -6.99 -14.18 6.76
N ASN A 154 -8.32 -14.06 6.76
CA ASN A 154 -9.12 -14.19 5.54
C ASN A 154 -8.80 -13.07 4.55
N THR A 155 -8.75 -11.82 5.01
CA THR A 155 -8.36 -10.66 4.18
C THR A 155 -6.94 -10.80 3.63
N LEU A 156 -6.00 -11.30 4.42
CA LEU A 156 -4.58 -11.36 4.06
C LEU A 156 -4.14 -12.65 3.36
N LYS A 157 -5.07 -13.58 3.12
CA LYS A 157 -4.77 -14.93 2.62
C LYS A 157 -3.96 -14.92 1.32
N GLN A 158 -4.26 -14.01 0.40
CA GLN A 158 -3.57 -13.92 -0.90
C GLN A 158 -2.21 -13.23 -0.80
N PHE A 159 -1.99 -12.42 0.24
CA PHE A 159 -0.79 -11.61 0.41
C PHE A 159 0.31 -12.31 1.20
N ILE A 160 -0.04 -13.15 2.18
CA ILE A 160 0.94 -13.87 3.02
C ILE A 160 1.96 -14.66 2.18
N PRO A 161 1.57 -15.41 1.12
CA PRO A 161 2.52 -16.15 0.29
C PRO A 161 3.48 -15.28 -0.53
N LEU A 162 3.19 -13.98 -0.70
CA LEU A 162 4.02 -13.05 -1.47
C LEU A 162 5.23 -12.54 -0.68
N ILE A 163 5.32 -12.87 0.62
CA ILE A 163 6.37 -12.40 1.50
C ILE A 163 7.37 -13.51 1.74
N ASN A 164 8.64 -13.21 1.48
CA ASN A 164 9.73 -14.12 1.81
C ASN A 164 10.22 -13.87 3.25
N PHE A 165 9.57 -14.53 4.21
CA PHE A 165 9.89 -14.40 5.64
C PHE A 165 11.31 -14.84 6.01
N HIS A 166 12.02 -15.60 5.15
CA HIS A 166 13.42 -15.97 5.38
C HIS A 166 14.39 -14.81 5.14
N LYS A 167 13.97 -13.78 4.40
CA LYS A 167 14.76 -12.55 4.17
C LYS A 167 14.47 -11.45 5.19
N ILE A 168 13.56 -11.69 6.14
CA ILE A 168 13.32 -10.80 7.28
C ILE A 168 14.39 -11.10 8.34
N THR A 169 14.92 -10.09 9.03
CA THR A 169 15.90 -10.33 10.10
C THR A 169 15.25 -11.09 11.27
N PRO A 170 15.99 -11.89 12.04
CA PRO A 170 15.43 -12.55 13.23
C PRO A 170 14.81 -11.58 14.23
N GLU A 171 15.42 -10.40 14.40
CA GLU A 171 14.94 -9.32 15.26
C GLU A 171 13.59 -8.79 14.77
N ASP A 172 13.50 -8.40 13.50
CA ASP A 172 12.23 -7.96 12.90
C ASP A 172 11.18 -9.09 12.91
N PHE A 173 11.57 -10.33 12.66
CA PHE A 173 10.63 -11.46 12.71
C PHE A 173 10.03 -11.61 14.12
N TYR A 174 10.86 -11.49 15.16
CA TYR A 174 10.42 -11.62 16.55
C TYR A 174 9.51 -10.46 16.98
N GLU A 175 9.84 -9.23 16.61
CA GLU A 175 9.10 -8.04 17.06
C GLU A 175 7.86 -7.78 16.21
N LYS A 176 7.95 -7.97 14.90
CA LYS A 176 6.97 -7.46 13.92
C LYS A 176 6.12 -8.58 13.30
N VAL A 177 6.65 -9.79 13.14
CA VAL A 177 5.92 -10.92 12.52
C VAL A 177 5.24 -11.81 13.56
N LYS A 178 5.98 -12.20 14.60
CA LYS A 178 5.51 -13.09 15.68
C LYS A 178 4.18 -12.66 16.34
N PRO A 179 3.88 -11.37 16.59
CA PRO A 179 2.59 -10.98 17.19
C PRO A 179 1.38 -11.46 16.37
N PHE A 180 1.55 -11.60 15.06
CA PHE A 180 0.50 -12.00 14.12
C PHE A 180 0.54 -13.48 13.76
N LYS A 181 1.32 -14.31 14.46
CA LYS A 181 1.45 -15.76 14.14
C LYS A 181 0.11 -16.49 13.94
N LYS A 182 -0.96 -16.03 14.59
CA LYS A 182 -2.32 -16.60 14.51
C LYS A 182 -2.98 -16.44 13.13
N ILE A 183 -2.50 -15.52 12.29
CA ILE A 183 -3.02 -15.36 10.92
C ILE A 183 -2.39 -16.33 9.92
N MET A 184 -1.30 -17.01 10.32
CA MET A 184 -0.56 -17.93 9.48
C MET A 184 -0.96 -19.38 9.73
N ASN A 185 -0.77 -20.23 8.72
CA ASN A 185 -0.82 -21.67 8.94
C ASN A 185 0.27 -22.07 9.96
N LYS A 186 -0.11 -22.89 10.95
CA LYS A 186 0.79 -23.30 12.04
C LYS A 186 2.05 -23.98 11.52
N GLN A 187 1.93 -24.92 10.59
CA GLN A 187 3.09 -25.64 10.03
C GLN A 187 4.03 -24.68 9.31
N PHE A 188 3.48 -23.80 8.48
CA PHE A 188 4.25 -22.77 7.77
C PHE A 188 4.99 -21.84 8.73
N TYR A 189 4.32 -21.38 9.80
CA TYR A 189 4.95 -20.54 10.81
C TYR A 189 6.07 -21.26 11.56
N ASP A 190 5.86 -22.51 11.95
CA ASP A 190 6.84 -23.32 12.68
C ASP A 190 8.10 -23.58 11.83
N GLU A 191 7.96 -23.76 10.52
CA GLU A 191 9.07 -23.89 9.57
C GLU A 191 9.93 -22.61 9.48
N ILE A 192 9.28 -21.45 9.36
CA ILE A 192 9.97 -20.14 9.33
C ILE A 192 10.65 -19.85 10.67
N LEU A 193 9.96 -20.14 11.79
CA LEU A 193 10.52 -19.97 13.12
C LEU A 193 11.77 -20.84 13.30
N LYS A 194 11.72 -22.10 12.87
CA LYS A 194 12.88 -23.01 12.90
C LYS A 194 14.06 -22.45 12.12
N TYR A 195 13.83 -21.87 10.94
CA TYR A 195 14.89 -21.22 10.15
C TYR A 195 15.59 -20.11 10.94
N HIS A 196 14.83 -19.18 11.54
CA HIS A 196 15.38 -18.06 12.31
C HIS A 196 16.06 -18.47 13.62
N LEU A 197 15.66 -19.59 14.22
CA LEU A 197 16.32 -20.14 15.41
C LEU A 197 17.63 -20.87 15.08
N LEU A 198 17.70 -21.53 13.92
CA LEU A 198 18.89 -22.29 13.51
C LEU A 198 19.93 -21.42 12.80
N SER A 199 19.53 -20.34 12.14
CA SER A 199 20.46 -19.41 11.47
C SER A 199 21.34 -18.61 12.43
N LYS A 200 20.93 -18.45 13.71
CA LYS A 200 21.76 -17.84 14.78
C LYS A 200 22.94 -18.72 15.26
N LYS A 201 23.13 -19.93 14.70
CA LYS A 201 24.22 -20.85 15.08
C LYS A 201 25.41 -20.90 14.10
N SER A 202 25.49 -19.97 13.14
CA SER A 202 26.60 -19.88 12.17
C SER A 202 27.54 -18.73 12.48
#